data_AF-A0A2H0WUY8-F1
#
_entry.id   AF-A0A2H0WUY8-F1
#
_cell.length_a   1.000
_cell.length_b   1.000
_cell.length_c   1.000
_cell.angle_alpha   90.00
_cell.angle_beta   90.00
_cell.angle_gamma   90.00
#
_symmetry.space_group_name_H-M   'P 1'
#
loop_
_entity.id
_entity.type
_entity.pdbx_description
1 polymer ?
#
loop_
_entity_poly.entity_id
_entity_poly.type
_entity_poly.pdbx_seq_one_letter_code
_entity_poly.pdbx_strand_id
1 'polypeptide(L)'
;MRFLEANGYYNVSGLKRFFAIELEDYNDKENLLKEIFNKHRVGDSELFALDYDLVRQLLLSFEGKVIYPKDVNKEKEFDEVSKAREQGARFGFYKKGIKNGEEIVFIADKEITAKVVGEREVEYGEQIWKLAPLTYKIYEQKGELNESGAYQGAAYWQYKGKRLRDLPDIN
;
A
#
# COMPACT_ATOMS: atom_id res chain seq x y z
N MET A 1 0.25 28.13 -18.71
CA MET A 1 -0.65 26.96 -18.81
C MET A 1 -0.76 26.37 -20.20
N ARG A 2 -1.10 27.14 -21.27
CA ARG A 2 -1.04 26.64 -22.66
C ARG A 2 0.32 26.04 -23.06
N PHE A 3 1.41 26.56 -22.47
CA PHE A 3 2.76 26.08 -22.73
C PHE A 3 3.02 24.68 -22.16
N LEU A 4 2.42 24.31 -21.02
CA LEU A 4 2.57 22.95 -20.46
C LEU A 4 1.82 21.93 -21.31
N GLU A 5 0.61 22.27 -21.76
CA GLU A 5 -0.20 21.43 -22.65
C GLU A 5 0.48 21.21 -24.02
N ALA A 6 1.32 22.14 -24.46
CA ALA A 6 2.10 22.04 -25.70
C ALA A 6 3.41 21.24 -25.56
N ASN A 7 4.01 21.14 -24.36
CA ASN A 7 5.32 20.51 -24.13
C ASN A 7 5.20 19.08 -23.54
N GLY A 8 4.49 18.18 -24.22
CA GLY A 8 4.49 16.74 -23.91
C GLY A 8 3.12 16.10 -23.70
N TYR A 9 2.06 16.89 -23.54
CA TYR A 9 0.68 16.40 -23.37
C TYR A 9 -0.17 16.48 -24.66
N TYR A 10 0.39 17.02 -25.74
CA TYR A 10 -0.32 17.42 -26.96
C TYR A 10 -1.10 16.28 -27.65
N ASN A 11 -0.71 15.02 -27.45
CA ASN A 11 -1.33 13.85 -28.09
C ASN A 11 -2.07 12.92 -27.12
N VAL A 12 -2.23 13.29 -25.85
CA VAL A 12 -2.92 12.45 -24.86
C VAL A 12 -4.27 13.06 -24.50
N SER A 13 -5.30 12.70 -25.27
CA SER A 13 -6.68 13.06 -24.95
C SER A 13 -7.24 12.15 -23.85
N GLY A 14 -8.06 12.72 -22.95
CA GLY A 14 -8.78 11.96 -21.92
C GLY A 14 -8.11 11.89 -20.54
N LEU A 15 -6.89 12.40 -20.36
CA LEU A 15 -6.30 12.54 -19.02
C LEU A 15 -6.85 13.76 -18.28
N LYS A 16 -7.06 13.59 -16.97
CA LYS A 16 -7.48 14.68 -16.06
C LYS A 16 -6.32 15.04 -15.15
N ARG A 17 -6.16 16.33 -14.87
CA ARG A 17 -5.17 16.83 -13.90
C ARG A 17 -5.50 16.24 -12.54
N PHE A 18 -4.50 15.66 -11.90
CA PHE A 18 -4.63 15.07 -10.57
C PHE A 18 -3.86 15.88 -9.53
N PHE A 19 -2.61 16.25 -9.83
CA PHE A 19 -1.74 17.01 -8.93
C PHE A 19 -0.71 17.81 -9.74
N ALA A 20 -0.32 18.99 -9.26
CA ALA A 20 0.79 19.75 -9.82
C ALA A 20 1.43 20.66 -8.76
N ILE A 21 2.77 20.76 -8.81
CA ILE A 21 3.59 21.57 -7.92
C ILE A 21 4.57 22.43 -8.75
N GLU A 22 4.78 23.66 -8.32
CA GLU A 22 5.76 24.59 -8.87
C GLU A 22 7.02 24.59 -7.98
N LEU A 23 8.20 24.45 -8.61
CA LEU A 23 9.50 24.30 -7.97
C LEU A 23 10.49 25.30 -8.59
N GLU A 24 11.42 25.84 -7.81
CA GLU A 24 12.47 26.73 -8.32
C GLU A 24 13.49 25.96 -9.18
N ASP A 25 14.11 24.92 -8.64
CA ASP A 25 15.09 24.07 -9.35
C ASP A 25 14.43 22.86 -10.04
N TYR A 26 13.43 23.10 -10.89
CA TYR A 26 12.67 21.99 -11.51
C TYR A 26 13.50 21.18 -12.52
N ASN A 27 14.51 21.78 -13.17
CA ASN A 27 15.31 21.10 -14.21
C ASN A 27 16.08 19.89 -13.64
N ASP A 28 16.78 20.07 -12.53
CA ASP A 28 17.58 19.00 -11.91
C ASP A 28 16.66 17.89 -11.35
N LYS A 29 15.55 18.30 -10.73
CA LYS A 29 14.54 17.37 -10.22
C LYS A 29 13.89 16.58 -11.34
N GLU A 30 13.59 17.21 -12.47
CA GLU A 30 13.04 16.55 -13.65
C GLU A 30 14.01 15.49 -14.21
N ASN A 31 15.30 15.85 -14.40
CA ASN A 31 16.31 14.91 -14.86
C ASN A 31 16.45 13.70 -13.93
N LEU A 32 16.46 13.94 -12.62
CA LEU A 32 16.50 12.88 -11.61
C LEU A 32 15.27 11.95 -11.69
N LEU A 33 14.07 12.51 -11.81
CA LEU A 33 12.84 11.71 -11.91
C LEU A 33 12.84 10.86 -13.19
N LYS A 34 13.30 11.42 -14.32
CA LYS A 34 13.44 10.68 -15.58
C LYS A 34 14.41 9.51 -15.44
N GLU A 35 15.54 9.71 -14.77
CA GLU A 35 16.52 8.66 -14.52
C GLU A 35 15.96 7.54 -13.62
N ILE A 36 15.38 7.91 -12.47
CA ILE A 36 14.82 6.97 -11.49
C ILE A 36 13.70 6.13 -12.11
N PHE A 37 12.81 6.77 -12.86
CA PHE A 37 11.62 6.11 -13.42
C PHE A 37 11.79 5.63 -14.86
N ASN A 38 12.99 5.67 -15.43
CA ASN A 38 13.24 5.34 -16.84
C ASN A 38 12.68 3.96 -17.24
N LYS A 39 12.77 2.96 -16.35
CA LYS A 39 12.22 1.61 -16.59
C LYS A 39 10.70 1.54 -16.71
N HIS A 40 9.99 2.57 -16.22
CA HIS A 40 8.53 2.69 -16.24
C HIS A 40 8.05 3.68 -17.31
N ARG A 41 8.95 4.17 -18.17
CA ARG A 41 8.63 5.07 -19.27
C ARG A 41 7.78 4.36 -20.33
N VAL A 42 6.76 5.04 -20.83
CA VAL A 42 5.84 4.51 -21.86
C VAL A 42 6.38 4.88 -23.24
N GLY A 43 7.02 3.91 -23.90
CA GLY A 43 7.67 4.14 -25.20
C GLY A 43 8.68 5.29 -25.14
N ASP A 44 8.71 6.11 -26.19
CA ASP A 44 9.60 7.29 -26.26
C ASP A 44 8.95 8.58 -25.73
N SER A 45 7.82 8.48 -25.01
CA SER A 45 7.07 9.64 -24.49
C SER A 45 7.61 10.17 -23.15
N GLU A 46 7.10 11.29 -22.67
CA GLU A 46 7.37 11.80 -21.30
C GLU A 46 6.36 11.26 -20.26
N LEU A 47 5.71 10.14 -20.57
CA LEU A 47 4.74 9.49 -19.69
C LEU A 47 5.37 8.30 -18.97
N PHE A 48 5.00 8.12 -17.70
CA PHE A 48 5.48 7.04 -16.86
C PHE A 48 4.29 6.29 -16.25
N ALA A 49 4.36 4.96 -16.26
CA ALA A 49 3.36 4.11 -15.64
C ALA A 49 3.72 3.86 -14.16
N LEU A 50 3.24 4.75 -13.28
CA LEU A 50 3.57 4.76 -11.85
C LEU A 50 2.30 4.73 -10.98
N ASP A 51 2.48 4.35 -9.72
CA ASP A 51 1.44 4.48 -8.69
C ASP A 51 1.23 5.97 -8.36
N TYR A 52 0.01 6.46 -8.57
CA TYR A 52 -0.28 7.90 -8.48
C TYR A 52 -0.21 8.44 -7.04
N ASP A 53 -0.49 7.62 -6.03
CA ASP A 53 -0.40 8.02 -4.61
C ASP A 53 1.07 8.13 -4.19
N LEU A 54 1.92 7.19 -4.63
CA LEU A 54 3.37 7.26 -4.42
C LEU A 54 3.98 8.51 -5.07
N VAL A 55 3.61 8.80 -6.33
CA VAL A 55 4.10 9.99 -7.04
C VAL A 55 3.62 11.25 -6.34
N ARG A 56 2.36 11.31 -5.91
CA ARG A 56 1.84 12.46 -5.16
C ARG A 56 2.60 12.69 -3.85
N GLN A 57 2.85 11.62 -3.08
CA GLN A 57 3.63 11.69 -1.85
C GLN A 57 5.07 12.18 -2.11
N LEU A 58 5.72 11.68 -3.16
CA LEU A 58 7.05 12.13 -3.59
C LEU A 58 7.05 13.62 -3.95
N LEU A 59 6.09 14.07 -4.77
CA LEU A 59 6.03 15.48 -5.17
C LEU A 59 5.69 16.42 -4.00
N LEU A 60 4.89 15.95 -3.04
CA LEU A 60 4.61 16.67 -1.81
C LEU A 60 5.84 16.77 -0.88
N SER A 61 6.85 15.92 -1.02
CA SER A 61 8.07 16.01 -0.20
C SER A 61 9.04 17.09 -0.68
N PHE A 62 8.96 17.52 -1.95
CA PHE A 62 9.79 18.61 -2.45
C PHE A 62 9.34 19.96 -1.91
N GLU A 63 10.25 20.84 -1.54
CA GLU A 63 9.93 22.25 -1.26
C GLU A 63 9.43 22.95 -2.53
N GLY A 64 8.26 23.60 -2.42
CA GLY A 64 7.55 24.17 -3.56
C GLY A 64 6.06 24.38 -3.31
N LYS A 65 5.42 25.06 -4.26
CA LYS A 65 4.03 25.53 -4.16
C LYS A 65 3.09 24.61 -4.93
N VAL A 66 2.13 23.99 -4.25
CA VAL A 66 1.07 23.21 -4.91
C VAL A 66 0.20 24.17 -5.73
N ILE A 67 0.16 23.97 -7.04
CA ILE A 67 -0.65 24.77 -7.97
C ILE A 67 -1.94 24.05 -8.37
N TYR A 68 -2.03 22.74 -8.11
CA TYR A 68 -3.25 21.96 -8.26
C TYR A 68 -3.26 20.75 -7.30
N PRO A 69 -4.36 20.51 -6.55
CA PRO A 69 -5.56 21.35 -6.43
C PRO A 69 -5.27 22.74 -5.83
N LYS A 70 -6.19 23.71 -6.04
CA LYS A 70 -6.07 25.04 -5.41
C LYS A 70 -6.37 24.92 -3.91
N ASP A 71 -5.75 25.79 -3.11
CA ASP A 71 -6.02 25.95 -1.65
C ASP A 71 -5.70 24.71 -0.80
N VAL A 72 -4.66 23.98 -1.19
CA VAL A 72 -4.23 22.76 -0.52
C VAL A 72 -3.21 23.05 0.58
N ASN A 73 -3.48 22.56 1.80
CA ASN A 73 -2.46 22.46 2.84
C ASN A 73 -1.58 21.22 2.58
N LYS A 74 -0.33 21.47 2.21
CA LYS A 74 0.64 20.47 1.79
C LYS A 74 0.98 19.44 2.86
N GLU A 75 1.17 19.88 4.11
CA GLU A 75 1.48 19.00 5.24
C GLU A 75 0.30 18.07 5.54
N LYS A 76 -0.91 18.65 5.57
CA LYS A 76 -2.13 17.89 5.80
C LYS A 76 -2.38 16.84 4.69
N GLU A 77 -2.19 17.21 3.43
CA GLU A 77 -2.32 16.25 2.32
C GLU A 77 -1.24 15.18 2.33
N PHE A 78 0.00 15.52 2.70
CA PHE A 78 1.06 14.52 2.82
C PHE A 78 0.70 13.46 3.86
N ASP A 79 0.20 13.89 5.02
CA ASP A 79 -0.27 12.98 6.08
C ASP A 79 -1.47 12.15 5.62
N GLU A 80 -2.44 12.77 4.94
CA GLU A 80 -3.64 12.06 4.44
C GLU A 80 -3.29 11.01 3.37
N VAL A 81 -2.43 11.35 2.40
CA VAL A 81 -1.94 10.42 1.38
C VAL A 81 -1.11 9.30 2.01
N SER A 82 -0.25 9.62 2.99
CA SER A 82 0.54 8.62 3.71
C SER A 82 -0.36 7.64 4.48
N LYS A 83 -1.35 8.16 5.21
CA LYS A 83 -2.34 7.33 5.94
C LYS A 83 -3.19 6.49 4.99
N ALA A 84 -3.65 7.04 3.87
CA ALA A 84 -4.44 6.31 2.89
C ALA A 84 -3.63 5.14 2.30
N ARG A 85 -2.34 5.37 2.01
CA ARG A 85 -1.42 4.35 1.50
C ARG A 85 -1.09 3.28 2.56
N GLU A 86 -0.95 3.66 3.82
CA GLU A 86 -0.83 2.72 4.95
C GLU A 86 -2.11 1.88 5.15
N GLN A 87 -3.28 2.50 5.07
CA GLN A 87 -4.57 1.81 5.20
C GLN A 87 -4.85 0.87 4.02
N GLY A 88 -4.40 1.23 2.81
CA GLY A 88 -4.44 0.38 1.62
C GLY A 88 -3.34 -0.69 1.59
N ALA A 89 -2.31 -0.56 2.43
CA ALA A 89 -1.25 -1.54 2.52
C ALA A 89 -1.80 -2.83 3.11
N ARG A 90 -1.69 -3.89 2.32
CA ARG A 90 -2.05 -5.23 2.77
C ARG A 90 -1.23 -5.62 4.00
N PHE A 91 -1.87 -6.25 4.98
CA PHE A 91 -1.22 -6.80 6.17
C PHE A 91 0.01 -7.68 5.82
N GLY A 92 1.09 -7.50 6.59
CA GLY A 92 2.29 -8.34 6.55
C GLY A 92 2.88 -8.52 7.96
N PHE A 93 3.29 -9.75 8.28
CA PHE A 93 3.82 -10.14 9.59
C PHE A 93 5.07 -9.35 9.98
N TYR A 94 5.99 -9.18 9.03
CA TYR A 94 7.28 -8.52 9.29
C TYR A 94 7.11 -7.06 9.70
N LYS A 95 6.16 -6.36 9.07
CA LYS A 95 5.79 -4.99 9.46
C LYS A 95 5.25 -4.90 10.88
N LYS A 96 4.72 -5.98 11.43
CA LYS A 96 4.26 -6.05 12.83
C LYS A 96 5.35 -6.57 13.79
N GLY A 97 6.57 -6.76 13.29
CA GLY A 97 7.70 -7.31 14.05
C GLY A 97 7.62 -8.80 14.31
N ILE A 98 6.72 -9.51 13.64
CA ILE A 98 6.55 -10.96 13.77
C ILE A 98 7.46 -11.64 12.75
N LYS A 99 8.34 -12.51 13.23
CA LYS A 99 9.35 -13.19 12.40
C LYS A 99 8.95 -14.60 12.05
N ASN A 100 9.62 -15.16 11.05
CA ASN A 100 9.51 -16.59 10.75
C ASN A 100 9.86 -17.43 11.97
N GLY A 101 9.08 -18.49 12.20
CA GLY A 101 9.20 -19.35 13.36
C GLY A 101 8.27 -19.00 14.51
N GLU A 102 7.74 -17.79 14.55
CA GLU A 102 6.82 -17.37 15.61
C GLU A 102 5.40 -17.88 15.38
N GLU A 103 4.66 -18.10 16.47
CA GLU A 103 3.31 -18.65 16.41
C GLU A 103 2.25 -17.56 16.59
N ILE A 104 1.18 -17.69 15.81
CA ILE A 104 -0.06 -16.93 15.96
C ILE A 104 -1.18 -17.88 16.37
N VAL A 105 -2.18 -17.35 17.05
CA VAL A 105 -3.28 -18.12 17.63
C VAL A 105 -4.59 -17.66 17.04
N PHE A 106 -5.46 -18.59 16.68
CA PHE A 106 -6.81 -18.29 16.23
C PHE A 106 -7.67 -17.78 17.40
N ILE A 107 -8.40 -16.69 17.21
CA ILE A 107 -9.06 -15.99 18.33
C ILE A 107 -10.24 -16.79 18.88
N ALA A 108 -11.02 -17.44 18.01
CA ALA A 108 -12.21 -18.18 18.42
C ALA A 108 -11.87 -19.54 19.06
N ASP A 109 -10.66 -20.05 18.84
CA ASP A 109 -10.20 -21.31 19.41
C ASP A 109 -8.68 -21.27 19.62
N LYS A 110 -8.27 -21.19 20.88
CA LYS A 110 -6.87 -20.98 21.26
C LYS A 110 -5.99 -22.21 21.06
N GLU A 111 -6.59 -23.38 20.84
CA GLU A 111 -5.86 -24.61 20.51
C GLU A 111 -5.37 -24.60 19.05
N ILE A 112 -5.97 -23.75 18.20
CA ILE A 112 -5.57 -23.63 16.80
C ILE A 112 -4.47 -22.58 16.69
N THR A 113 -3.25 -23.04 16.43
CA THR A 113 -2.07 -22.20 16.20
C THR A 113 -1.53 -22.37 14.79
N ALA A 114 -0.86 -21.35 14.25
CA ALA A 114 -0.17 -21.41 12.97
C ALA A 114 1.20 -20.74 13.10
N LYS A 115 2.20 -21.27 12.40
CA LYS A 115 3.58 -20.79 12.46
C LYS A 115 3.87 -19.85 11.31
N VAL A 116 4.42 -18.67 11.57
CA VAL A 116 4.79 -17.72 10.51
C VAL A 116 5.97 -18.29 9.73
N VAL A 117 5.85 -18.32 8.39
CA VAL A 117 6.89 -18.84 7.47
C VAL A 117 7.24 -17.86 6.36
N GLY A 118 6.47 -16.78 6.21
CA GLY A 118 6.74 -15.70 5.27
C GLY A 118 6.15 -14.38 5.74
N GLU A 119 6.35 -13.31 4.95
CA GLU A 119 5.77 -11.99 5.26
C GLU A 119 4.24 -12.06 5.31
N ARG A 120 3.63 -13.03 4.61
CA ARG A 120 2.17 -13.12 4.46
C ARG A 120 1.65 -14.55 4.57
N GLU A 121 2.52 -15.45 4.96
CA GLU A 121 2.29 -16.89 4.92
C GLU A 121 2.50 -17.49 6.31
N VAL A 122 1.64 -18.45 6.61
CA VAL A 122 1.73 -19.28 7.81
C VAL A 122 1.66 -20.75 7.43
N GLU A 123 2.33 -21.59 8.20
CA GLU A 123 2.22 -23.04 8.13
C GLU A 123 1.18 -23.52 9.13
N TYR A 124 0.24 -24.34 8.65
CA TYR A 124 -0.77 -25.01 9.45
C TYR A 124 -1.04 -26.40 8.87
N GLY A 125 -0.84 -27.44 9.69
CA GLY A 125 -1.01 -28.84 9.28
C GLY A 125 -0.16 -29.21 8.06
N GLU A 126 1.14 -28.91 8.11
CA GLU A 126 2.14 -29.19 7.05
C GLU A 126 1.88 -28.49 5.70
N GLN A 127 0.93 -27.55 5.65
CA GLN A 127 0.61 -26.79 4.46
C GLN A 127 0.81 -25.29 4.70
N ILE A 128 1.27 -24.58 3.67
CA ILE A 128 1.43 -23.12 3.70
C ILE A 128 0.12 -22.45 3.27
N TRP A 129 -0.29 -21.47 4.06
CA TRP A 129 -1.53 -20.73 3.89
C TRP A 129 -1.32 -19.23 3.93
N LYS A 130 -2.20 -18.52 3.21
CA LYS A 130 -2.54 -17.13 3.56
C LYS A 130 -3.60 -17.15 4.66
N LEU A 131 -3.61 -16.13 5.51
CA LEU A 131 -4.53 -16.06 6.67
C LEU A 131 -6.01 -16.17 6.29
N ALA A 132 -6.46 -15.49 5.23
CA ALA A 132 -7.87 -15.48 4.85
C ALA A 132 -8.37 -16.88 4.41
N PRO A 133 -7.71 -17.57 3.47
CA PRO A 133 -8.02 -18.98 3.15
C PRO A 133 -7.94 -19.93 4.34
N LEU A 134 -6.95 -19.77 5.23
CA LEU A 134 -6.86 -20.60 6.43
C LEU A 134 -8.05 -20.38 7.37
N THR A 135 -8.43 -19.12 7.56
CA THR A 135 -9.58 -18.73 8.39
C THR A 135 -10.87 -19.33 7.83
N TYR A 136 -11.07 -19.26 6.51
CA TYR A 136 -12.18 -19.93 5.83
C TYR A 136 -12.19 -21.44 6.11
N LYS A 137 -11.04 -22.11 5.89
CA LYS A 137 -10.91 -23.56 6.11
C LYS A 137 -11.27 -23.97 7.55
N ILE A 138 -10.82 -23.20 8.54
CA ILE A 138 -11.13 -23.48 9.95
C ILE A 138 -12.63 -23.35 10.22
N TYR A 139 -13.27 -22.27 9.74
CA TYR A 139 -14.71 -22.08 9.91
C TYR A 139 -15.54 -23.10 9.14
N GLU A 140 -15.09 -23.52 7.96
CA GLU A 140 -15.69 -24.62 7.20
C GLU A 140 -15.64 -25.94 7.98
N GLN A 141 -14.49 -26.28 8.58
CA GLN A 141 -14.34 -27.47 9.42
C GLN A 141 -15.20 -27.43 10.69
N LYS A 142 -15.48 -26.23 11.22
CA LYS A 142 -16.35 -26.03 12.39
C LYS A 142 -17.84 -25.96 12.03
N GLY A 143 -18.20 -25.88 10.74
CA GLY A 143 -19.59 -25.66 10.32
C GLY A 143 -20.12 -24.26 10.64
N GLU A 144 -19.23 -23.28 10.84
CA GLU A 144 -19.52 -21.93 11.32
C GLU A 144 -19.21 -20.87 10.24
N LEU A 145 -19.38 -21.22 8.96
CA LEU A 145 -19.15 -20.28 7.87
C LEU A 145 -20.14 -19.10 7.92
N ASN A 146 -19.64 -17.89 7.66
CA ASN A 146 -20.48 -16.73 7.40
C ASN A 146 -21.12 -16.80 6.01
N GLU A 147 -22.18 -16.02 5.79
CA GLU A 147 -22.91 -16.00 4.52
C GLU A 147 -22.06 -15.55 3.32
N SER A 148 -21.02 -14.75 3.54
CA SER A 148 -20.19 -14.19 2.47
C SER A 148 -19.03 -15.08 2.03
N GLY A 149 -18.62 -16.05 2.85
CA GLY A 149 -17.39 -16.84 2.67
C GLY A 149 -16.09 -16.01 2.69
N ALA A 150 -16.18 -14.70 2.95
CA ALA A 150 -15.04 -13.79 2.88
C ALA A 150 -14.58 -13.42 4.29
N TYR A 151 -13.30 -13.69 4.56
CA TYR A 151 -12.67 -13.42 5.86
C TYR A 151 -11.50 -12.46 5.73
N GLN A 152 -11.50 -11.40 6.55
CA GLN A 152 -10.33 -10.56 6.76
C GLN A 152 -9.36 -11.26 7.71
N GLY A 153 -8.51 -12.15 7.18
CA GLY A 153 -7.69 -13.07 7.98
C GLY A 153 -7.03 -12.45 9.23
N ALA A 154 -6.37 -11.30 9.13
CA ALA A 154 -5.72 -10.64 10.28
C ALA A 154 -6.67 -10.23 11.43
N ALA A 155 -7.99 -10.19 11.21
CA ALA A 155 -8.97 -9.89 12.25
C ALA A 155 -9.29 -11.10 13.15
N TYR A 156 -8.98 -12.33 12.70
CA TYR A 156 -9.35 -13.59 13.38
C TYR A 156 -8.18 -14.27 14.08
N TRP A 157 -6.99 -13.68 13.99
CA TRP A 157 -5.77 -14.21 14.57
C TRP A 157 -5.15 -13.19 15.52
N GLN A 158 -4.46 -13.69 16.53
CA GLN A 158 -3.75 -12.89 17.52
C GLN A 158 -2.30 -13.34 17.67
N TYR A 159 -1.45 -12.40 18.07
CA TYR A 159 -0.07 -12.64 18.45
C TYR A 159 0.15 -12.03 19.83
N LYS A 160 0.66 -12.83 20.78
CA LYS A 160 0.88 -12.41 22.19
C LYS A 160 -0.35 -11.73 22.81
N GLY A 161 -1.54 -12.28 22.54
CA GLY A 161 -2.81 -11.79 23.10
C GLY A 161 -3.38 -10.52 22.46
N LYS A 162 -2.77 -9.99 21.40
CA LYS A 162 -3.30 -8.85 20.62
C LYS A 162 -3.68 -9.28 19.21
N ARG A 163 -4.81 -8.78 18.69
CA ARG A 163 -5.25 -9.11 17.31
C ARG A 163 -4.22 -8.62 16.31
N LEU A 164 -3.95 -9.40 15.28
CA LEU A 164 -2.97 -9.03 14.25
C LEU A 164 -3.34 -7.71 13.55
N ARG A 165 -4.62 -7.50 13.28
CA ARG A 165 -5.13 -6.25 12.68
C ARG A 165 -4.83 -5.00 13.53
N ASP A 166 -4.75 -5.15 14.84
CA ASP A 166 -4.61 -4.03 15.78
C ASP A 166 -3.15 -3.77 16.18
N LEU A 167 -2.21 -4.58 15.66
CA LEU A 167 -0.78 -4.36 15.91
C LEU A 167 -0.31 -3.12 15.14
N PRO A 168 0.47 -2.21 15.77
CA PRO A 168 1.11 -1.12 15.06
C PRO A 168 2.18 -1.67 14.10
N ASP A 169 2.45 -0.95 13.02
CA ASP A 169 3.65 -1.20 12.23
C ASP A 169 4.88 -0.80 13.03
N ILE A 170 5.94 -1.60 12.96
CA ILE A 170 7.27 -1.24 13.44
C ILE A 170 8.04 -0.58 12.29
N ASN A 171 8.64 0.58 12.58
CA ASN A 171 9.52 1.29 11.67
C ASN A 171 10.91 0.65 11.61
#